data_AF-A0A2I4F946-F1
#
_entry.id   AF-A0A2I4F946-F1
#
_cell.length_a   1.000
_cell.length_b   1.000
_cell.length_c   1.000
_cell.angle_alpha   90.00
_cell.angle_beta   90.00
_cell.angle_gamma   90.00
#
_symmetry.space_group_name_H-M   'P 1'
#
loop_
_entity.id
_entity.type
_entity.pdbx_description
1 polymer ?
#
loop_
_entity_poly.entity_id
_entity_poly.type
_entity_poly.pdbx_seq_one_letter_code
_entity_poly.pdbx_strand_id
1 'polypeptide(L)'
;MGFEGDEESLSTQQLPAKSMFRYNSPFVQVSLIGLVCFCCPGMFNALSGMGGGGQVDPTAANNANTALYTTFAVFGVLGGGIYNILGPRLTLVTGCSTYILYAGSFLYYNHKERQEFAIVAGAFLGVGAGLLWAAQGAIMTSYPPIHRKGTYISLFWSIFNMGGVIGGLIPFILNYNRAEAASVNDGTYIGFMAFMSAGTLLSLSILPPSKVVRDDGTRCTNIKYSNVKTEALEILFLFLNWKMLLIVPAALASNFFYTYQFNNVNGVMFNLRTRGFNNVFYWGAQMLGSVGIGYIMDFSFQSRRMRGFVGIGVVALLGTAIWAGGLASQLGYSRGDKPEKLDFKDSGADFAGPFVLYFSYGLLDAMFQSMVYWVIGALANDSEILSRYAGFYKGVQSAGAAAAWQADAHGLSFIGQLILNWGLTTVGIPLLGVLVMLAVNDDNKAEEETTKEAALTPATPAYK
;
A
#
# COMPACT_ATOMS: atom_id res chain seq x y z
N MET A 1 -55.04 26.45 -37.94
CA MET A 1 -54.47 25.12 -37.73
C MET A 1 -52.97 25.28 -37.73
N GLY A 2 -52.41 25.45 -36.53
CA GLY A 2 -50.97 25.62 -36.33
C GLY A 2 -50.27 24.27 -36.30
N PHE A 3 -49.12 24.20 -36.94
CA PHE A 3 -48.08 23.23 -36.68
C PHE A 3 -46.91 24.02 -36.10
N GLU A 4 -46.86 24.14 -34.77
CA GLU A 4 -45.64 24.49 -34.05
C GLU A 4 -44.89 23.19 -33.77
N GLY A 5 -43.58 23.24 -33.97
CA GLY A 5 -42.68 22.13 -33.74
C GLY A 5 -42.55 21.84 -32.25
N ASP A 6 -42.76 20.57 -31.90
CA ASP A 6 -42.31 20.03 -30.62
C ASP A 6 -40.79 19.85 -30.70
N GLU A 7 -40.05 20.93 -30.42
CA GLU A 7 -38.74 20.80 -29.80
C GLU A 7 -38.96 20.09 -28.46
N GLU A 8 -38.72 18.78 -28.43
CA GLU A 8 -38.52 18.02 -27.19
C GLU A 8 -37.33 18.65 -26.46
N SER A 9 -37.65 19.64 -25.63
CA SER A 9 -36.78 20.11 -24.57
C SER A 9 -36.30 18.90 -23.78
N LEU A 10 -35.01 18.59 -23.91
CA LEU A 10 -34.26 17.70 -23.03
C LEU A 10 -34.40 18.26 -21.61
N SER A 11 -35.51 17.94 -20.95
CA SER A 11 -35.70 18.14 -19.54
C SER A 11 -34.57 17.39 -18.86
N THR A 12 -33.60 18.16 -18.38
CA THR A 12 -32.55 17.67 -17.50
C THR A 12 -33.30 17.26 -16.24
N GLN A 13 -33.72 15.99 -16.17
CA GLN A 13 -34.30 15.42 -14.95
C GLN A 13 -33.21 15.54 -13.87
N GLN A 14 -33.30 16.61 -13.07
CA GLN A 14 -32.59 16.73 -11.81
C GLN A 14 -33.10 15.60 -10.93
N LEU A 15 -32.38 14.47 -10.96
CA LEU A 15 -32.57 13.38 -10.01
C LEU A 15 -32.50 14.00 -8.60
N PRO A 16 -33.45 13.70 -7.71
CA PRO A 16 -33.45 14.26 -6.37
C PRO A 16 -32.11 13.93 -5.70
N ALA A 17 -31.45 14.95 -5.14
CA ALA A 17 -30.15 14.81 -4.49
C ALA A 17 -30.23 13.72 -3.41
N LYS A 18 -29.80 12.51 -3.75
CA LYS A 18 -29.79 11.38 -2.82
C LYS A 18 -28.74 11.69 -1.75
N SER A 19 -29.09 11.46 -0.48
CA SER A 19 -28.17 11.64 0.64
C SER A 19 -26.84 10.93 0.39
N MET A 20 -25.73 11.65 0.58
CA MET A 20 -24.36 11.16 0.41
C MET A 20 -24.07 9.95 1.32
N PHE A 21 -24.72 9.89 2.49
CA PHE A 21 -24.55 8.86 3.51
C PHE A 21 -25.45 7.63 3.33
N ARG A 22 -26.09 7.50 2.17
CA ARG A 22 -26.89 6.34 1.85
C ARG A 22 -26.00 5.09 1.76
N TYR A 23 -26.42 3.97 2.37
CA TYR A 23 -25.61 2.74 2.43
C TYR A 23 -25.18 2.19 1.05
N ASN A 24 -26.03 2.31 0.03
CA ASN A 24 -25.70 1.94 -1.34
C ASN A 24 -25.11 3.09 -2.17
N SER A 25 -24.59 4.14 -1.53
CA SER A 25 -23.76 5.16 -2.19
C SER A 25 -22.31 4.65 -2.34
N PRO A 26 -21.61 5.06 -3.41
CA PRO A 26 -20.18 4.82 -3.54
C PRO A 26 -19.38 5.35 -2.36
N PHE A 27 -19.78 6.47 -1.76
CA PHE A 27 -19.07 7.13 -0.67
C PHE A 27 -19.02 6.26 0.59
N VAL A 28 -20.18 5.72 0.98
CA VAL A 28 -20.26 4.83 2.14
C VAL A 28 -19.52 3.52 1.87
N GLN A 29 -19.65 2.94 0.69
CA GLN A 29 -18.97 1.68 0.34
C GLN A 29 -17.45 1.83 0.29
N VAL A 30 -16.93 2.94 -0.25
CA VAL A 30 -15.49 3.23 -0.24
C VAL A 30 -14.98 3.51 1.17
N SER A 31 -15.76 4.22 1.99
CA SER A 31 -15.42 4.42 3.40
C SER A 31 -15.41 3.08 4.17
N LEU A 32 -16.34 2.17 3.89
CA LEU A 32 -16.41 0.85 4.51
C LEU A 32 -15.20 -0.01 4.14
N ILE A 33 -14.78 -0.08 2.87
CA ILE A 33 -13.55 -0.80 2.51
C ILE A 33 -12.31 -0.14 3.13
N GLY A 34 -12.29 1.19 3.24
CA GLY A 34 -11.27 1.92 3.99
C GLY A 34 -11.21 1.49 5.46
N LEU A 35 -12.35 1.38 6.14
CA LEU A 35 -12.45 0.91 7.52
C LEU A 35 -12.06 -0.57 7.69
N VAL A 36 -12.40 -1.43 6.73
CA VAL A 36 -11.94 -2.83 6.71
C VAL A 36 -10.42 -2.86 6.60
N CYS A 37 -9.83 -2.05 5.71
CA CYS A 37 -8.38 -1.97 5.53
C CYS A 37 -7.69 -1.35 6.75
N PHE A 38 -8.29 -0.35 7.39
CA PHE A 38 -7.86 0.20 8.68
C PHE A 38 -7.75 -0.90 9.75
N CYS A 39 -8.78 -1.74 9.86
CA CYS A 39 -8.87 -2.78 10.90
C CYS A 39 -7.96 -3.99 10.63
N CYS A 40 -7.72 -4.36 9.37
CA CYS A 40 -6.97 -5.57 9.03
C CYS A 40 -5.52 -5.23 8.61
N PRO A 41 -5.25 -4.84 7.35
CA PRO A 41 -3.95 -4.30 6.91
C PRO A 41 -3.34 -3.22 7.84
N GLY A 42 -4.13 -2.26 8.34
CA GLY A 42 -3.62 -1.20 9.20
C GLY A 42 -3.08 -1.72 10.54
N MET A 43 -3.76 -2.70 11.14
CA MET A 43 -3.27 -3.36 12.36
C MET A 43 -2.03 -4.23 12.09
N PHE A 44 -1.96 -4.88 10.91
CA PHE A 44 -0.75 -5.60 10.49
C PHE A 44 0.45 -4.66 10.29
N ASN A 45 0.22 -3.50 9.68
CA ASN A 45 1.23 -2.45 9.51
C ASN A 45 1.73 -1.95 10.87
N ALA A 46 0.81 -1.73 11.81
CA ALA A 46 1.17 -1.35 13.16
C ALA A 46 2.00 -2.43 13.87
N LEU A 47 1.59 -3.69 13.76
CA LEU A 47 2.32 -4.83 14.32
C LEU A 47 3.74 -4.96 13.76
N SER A 48 3.87 -4.81 12.44
CA SER A 48 5.16 -4.88 11.75
C SER A 48 6.06 -3.69 12.11
N GLY A 49 5.49 -2.49 12.22
CA GLY A 49 6.21 -1.26 12.58
C GLY A 49 6.79 -1.27 13.99
N MET A 50 6.36 -2.17 14.88
CA MET A 50 7.00 -2.38 16.19
C MET A 50 8.36 -3.10 16.11
N GLY A 51 8.75 -3.62 14.94
CA GLY A 51 9.95 -4.41 14.77
C GLY A 51 9.80 -5.84 15.31
N GLY A 52 10.18 -6.84 14.52
CA GLY A 52 10.08 -8.25 14.88
C GLY A 52 8.65 -8.70 15.22
N GLY A 53 7.62 -8.02 14.70
CA GLY A 53 6.22 -8.28 15.08
C GLY A 53 5.93 -8.00 16.55
N GLY A 54 6.73 -7.18 17.23
CA GLY A 54 6.61 -6.94 18.67
C GLY A 54 7.39 -7.94 19.54
N GLN A 55 8.16 -8.83 18.94
CA GLN A 55 8.99 -9.82 19.62
C GLN A 55 10.40 -9.32 19.91
N VAL A 56 11.09 -10.04 20.80
CA VAL A 56 12.51 -9.80 21.13
C VAL A 56 13.41 -10.27 19.99
N ASP A 57 13.15 -11.49 19.50
CA ASP A 57 13.83 -12.06 18.34
C ASP A 57 12.99 -11.81 17.08
N PRO A 58 13.49 -11.03 16.11
CA PRO A 58 12.76 -10.76 14.87
C PRO A 58 12.69 -11.99 13.94
N THR A 59 13.47 -13.05 14.18
CA THR A 59 13.59 -14.19 13.25
C THR A 59 12.24 -14.84 12.92
N ALA A 60 11.39 -15.08 13.91
CA ALA A 60 10.06 -15.66 13.68
C ALA A 60 9.19 -14.74 12.81
N ALA A 61 9.23 -13.42 13.06
CA ALA A 61 8.50 -12.44 12.26
C ALA A 61 9.07 -12.30 10.84
N ASN A 62 10.40 -12.38 10.69
CA ASN A 62 11.06 -12.32 9.39
C ASN A 62 10.70 -13.52 8.52
N ASN A 63 10.73 -14.73 9.09
CA ASN A 63 10.35 -15.94 8.38
C ASN A 63 8.85 -15.93 8.01
N ALA A 64 7.98 -15.43 8.91
CA ALA A 64 6.56 -15.27 8.64
C ALA A 64 6.27 -14.23 7.54
N ASN A 65 6.95 -13.08 7.56
CA ASN A 65 6.83 -12.07 6.51
C ASN A 65 7.41 -12.56 5.17
N THR A 66 8.51 -13.31 5.19
CA THR A 66 9.06 -13.94 3.97
C THR A 66 8.03 -14.87 3.34
N ALA A 67 7.38 -15.72 4.13
CA ALA A 67 6.31 -16.60 3.67
C ALA A 67 5.11 -15.81 3.12
N LEU A 68 4.70 -14.75 3.83
CA LEU A 68 3.62 -13.84 3.41
C LEU A 68 3.91 -13.21 2.05
N TYR A 69 5.04 -12.54 1.89
CA TYR A 69 5.32 -11.82 0.65
C TYR A 69 5.58 -12.78 -0.53
N THR A 70 6.10 -13.98 -0.25
CA THR A 70 6.24 -15.03 -1.27
C THR A 70 4.89 -15.51 -1.79
N THR A 71 3.94 -15.83 -0.90
CA THR A 71 2.60 -16.24 -1.33
C THR A 71 1.80 -15.08 -1.90
N PHE A 72 1.97 -13.86 -1.38
CA PHE A 72 1.33 -12.65 -1.92
C PHE A 72 1.78 -12.33 -3.34
N ALA A 73 3.04 -12.55 -3.70
CA ALA A 73 3.52 -12.37 -5.07
C ALA A 73 2.77 -13.25 -6.08
N VAL A 74 2.41 -14.48 -5.67
CA VAL A 74 1.65 -15.43 -6.51
C VAL A 74 0.16 -15.12 -6.49
N PHE A 75 -0.44 -15.00 -5.30
CA PHE A 75 -1.88 -14.83 -5.14
C PHE A 75 -2.37 -13.40 -5.39
N GLY A 76 -1.49 -12.40 -5.45
CA GLY A 76 -1.81 -11.06 -5.93
C GLY A 76 -2.23 -11.07 -7.40
N VAL A 77 -1.60 -11.91 -8.23
CA VAL A 77 -1.97 -12.10 -9.65
C VAL A 77 -3.25 -12.93 -9.78
N LEU A 78 -3.36 -14.02 -9.00
CA LEU A 78 -4.53 -14.90 -9.03
C LEU A 78 -5.78 -14.29 -8.36
N GLY A 79 -5.60 -13.26 -7.53
CA GLY A 79 -6.64 -12.67 -6.70
C GLY A 79 -7.80 -12.09 -7.50
N GLY A 80 -7.53 -11.43 -8.65
CA GLY A 80 -8.58 -10.93 -9.54
C GLY A 80 -9.44 -12.05 -10.13
N GLY A 81 -8.81 -13.19 -10.43
CA GLY A 81 -9.49 -14.39 -10.88
C GLY A 81 -10.40 -15.01 -9.84
N ILE A 82 -9.91 -15.11 -8.61
CA ILE A 82 -10.68 -15.63 -7.47
C ILE A 82 -11.84 -14.66 -7.14
N TYR A 83 -11.60 -13.35 -7.23
CA TYR A 83 -12.63 -12.32 -7.05
C TYR A 83 -13.80 -12.49 -8.03
N ASN A 84 -13.53 -12.82 -9.29
CA ASN A 84 -14.58 -13.08 -10.28
C ASN A 84 -15.50 -14.24 -9.88
N ILE A 85 -14.97 -15.26 -9.20
CA ILE A 85 -15.71 -16.47 -8.82
C ILE A 85 -16.44 -16.27 -7.49
N LEU A 86 -15.73 -15.78 -6.46
CA LEU A 86 -16.26 -15.66 -5.11
C LEU A 86 -17.05 -14.35 -4.88
N GLY A 87 -16.84 -13.35 -5.73
CA GLY A 87 -17.37 -12.01 -5.56
C GLY A 87 -16.70 -11.24 -4.41
N PRO A 88 -17.02 -9.94 -4.24
CA PRO A 88 -16.32 -9.06 -3.30
C PRO A 88 -16.44 -9.49 -1.84
N ARG A 89 -17.62 -9.94 -1.41
CA ARG A 89 -17.88 -10.27 0.00
C ARG A 89 -17.05 -11.44 0.50
N LEU A 90 -17.17 -12.59 -0.17
CA LEU A 90 -16.46 -13.80 0.24
C LEU A 90 -14.95 -13.63 0.08
N THR A 91 -14.51 -12.94 -0.97
CA THR A 91 -13.09 -12.61 -1.18
C THR A 91 -12.53 -11.76 -0.03
N LEU A 92 -13.26 -10.75 0.43
CA LEU A 92 -12.82 -9.91 1.55
C LEU A 92 -12.86 -10.63 2.89
N VAL A 93 -13.91 -11.39 3.19
CA VAL A 93 -14.02 -12.13 4.46
C VAL A 93 -12.91 -13.17 4.59
N THR A 94 -12.66 -13.92 3.51
CA THR A 94 -11.57 -14.90 3.47
C THR A 94 -10.20 -14.24 3.51
N GLY A 95 -10.03 -13.08 2.88
CA GLY A 95 -8.81 -12.29 2.98
C GLY A 95 -8.55 -11.78 4.39
N CYS A 96 -9.53 -11.11 5.00
CA CYS A 96 -9.40 -10.46 6.31
C CYS A 96 -9.20 -11.47 7.45
N SER A 97 -9.82 -12.66 7.39
CA SER A 97 -9.68 -13.68 8.45
C SER A 97 -8.24 -14.16 8.63
N THR A 98 -7.43 -14.14 7.56
CA THR A 98 -6.01 -14.54 7.64
C THR A 98 -5.16 -13.56 8.46
N TYR A 99 -5.55 -12.28 8.54
CA TYR A 99 -4.88 -11.29 9.39
C TYR A 99 -5.04 -11.64 10.88
N ILE A 100 -6.24 -12.09 11.27
CA ILE A 100 -6.52 -12.54 12.64
C ILE A 100 -5.63 -13.74 13.00
N LEU A 101 -5.51 -14.70 12.08
CA LEU A 101 -4.66 -15.88 12.27
C LEU A 101 -3.18 -15.49 12.46
N TYR A 102 -2.69 -14.54 11.68
CA TYR A 102 -1.34 -14.01 11.80
C TYR A 102 -1.09 -13.36 13.17
N ALA A 103 -1.96 -12.45 13.62
CA ALA A 103 -1.84 -11.84 14.95
C ALA A 103 -1.91 -12.89 16.08
N GLY A 104 -2.85 -13.84 15.97
CA GLY A 104 -2.98 -14.94 16.93
C GLY A 104 -1.77 -15.88 16.98
N SER A 105 -1.04 -16.01 15.87
CA SER A 105 0.18 -16.83 15.83
C SER A 105 1.32 -16.25 16.67
N PHE A 106 1.44 -14.92 16.75
CA PHE A 106 2.41 -14.26 17.63
C PHE A 106 1.99 -14.31 19.10
N LEU A 107 0.70 -14.26 19.39
CA LEU A 107 0.20 -14.52 20.73
C LEU A 107 0.53 -15.95 21.18
N TYR A 108 0.37 -16.94 20.29
CA TYR A 108 0.80 -18.31 20.57
C TYR A 108 2.32 -18.40 20.76
N TYR A 109 3.09 -17.69 19.93
CA TYR A 109 4.55 -17.64 20.01
C TYR A 109 5.02 -17.08 21.35
N ASN A 110 4.35 -16.06 21.92
CA ASN A 110 4.65 -15.53 23.27
C ASN A 110 4.66 -16.61 24.38
N HIS A 111 3.84 -17.65 24.24
CA HIS A 111 3.70 -18.68 25.29
C HIS A 111 4.42 -19.99 24.98
N LYS A 112 4.70 -20.27 23.71
CA LYS A 112 5.22 -21.57 23.26
C LYS A 112 6.56 -21.48 22.51
N GLU A 113 6.96 -20.29 22.07
CA GLU A 113 8.23 -20.02 21.36
C GLU A 113 8.43 -20.86 20.08
N ARG A 114 7.33 -21.34 19.49
CA ARG A 114 7.31 -22.20 18.30
C ARG A 114 6.99 -21.41 17.04
N GLN A 115 7.99 -21.18 16.21
CA GLN A 115 7.88 -20.33 15.02
C GLN A 115 7.09 -20.95 13.87
N GLU A 116 6.87 -22.27 13.87
CA GLU A 116 6.25 -22.98 12.74
C GLU A 116 4.84 -22.46 12.47
N PHE A 117 4.08 -22.17 13.53
CA PHE A 117 2.73 -21.64 13.41
C PHE A 117 2.71 -20.22 12.82
N ALA A 118 3.67 -19.37 13.18
CA ALA A 118 3.78 -18.01 12.65
C ALA A 118 4.13 -18.02 11.15
N ILE A 119 5.01 -18.92 10.72
CA ILE A 119 5.39 -19.07 9.31
C ILE A 119 4.19 -19.52 8.47
N VAL A 120 3.46 -20.55 8.93
CA VAL A 120 2.26 -21.04 8.26
C VAL A 120 1.18 -19.95 8.21
N ALA A 121 0.95 -19.25 9.32
CA ALA A 121 0.01 -18.14 9.36
C ALA A 121 0.41 -16.99 8.41
N GLY A 122 1.70 -16.69 8.29
CA GLY A 122 2.25 -15.75 7.32
C GLY A 122 1.96 -16.16 5.88
N ALA A 123 2.18 -17.43 5.52
CA ALA A 123 1.86 -17.95 4.20
C ALA A 123 0.36 -17.80 3.86
N PHE A 124 -0.53 -18.14 4.80
CA PHE A 124 -1.98 -17.93 4.64
C PHE A 124 -2.34 -16.44 4.53
N LEU A 125 -1.67 -15.59 5.30
CA LEU A 125 -1.85 -14.14 5.21
C LEU A 125 -1.49 -13.61 3.83
N GLY A 126 -0.42 -14.09 3.19
CA GLY A 126 -0.10 -13.64 1.84
C GLY A 126 -1.13 -14.05 0.78
N VAL A 127 -1.75 -15.23 0.93
CA VAL A 127 -2.93 -15.62 0.12
C VAL A 127 -4.08 -14.66 0.37
N GLY A 128 -4.41 -14.41 1.65
CA GLY A 128 -5.51 -13.53 2.03
C GLY A 128 -5.29 -12.07 1.64
N ALA A 129 -4.06 -11.58 1.69
CA ALA A 129 -3.68 -10.26 1.21
C ALA A 129 -3.90 -10.12 -0.31
N GLY A 130 -3.55 -11.17 -1.08
CA GLY A 130 -3.84 -11.24 -2.53
C GLY A 130 -5.32 -11.04 -2.83
N LEU A 131 -6.19 -11.73 -2.08
CA LEU A 131 -7.64 -11.61 -2.20
C LEU A 131 -8.15 -10.23 -1.77
N LEU A 132 -7.70 -9.75 -0.62
CA LEU A 132 -8.13 -8.47 -0.06
C LEU A 132 -7.81 -7.32 -1.01
N TRP A 133 -6.57 -7.23 -1.49
CA TRP A 133 -6.14 -6.16 -2.38
C TRP A 133 -6.78 -6.25 -3.77
N ALA A 134 -7.04 -7.46 -4.29
CA ALA A 134 -7.79 -7.61 -5.53
C ALA A 134 -9.25 -7.13 -5.40
N ALA A 135 -9.91 -7.44 -4.28
CA ALA A 135 -11.26 -6.97 -4.01
C ALA A 135 -11.32 -5.45 -3.76
N GLN A 136 -10.35 -4.91 -3.02
CA GLN A 136 -10.21 -3.48 -2.79
C GLN A 136 -9.96 -2.73 -4.11
N GLY A 137 -9.06 -3.22 -4.96
CA GLY A 137 -8.79 -2.64 -6.27
C GLY A 137 -10.03 -2.62 -7.17
N ALA A 138 -10.81 -3.70 -7.18
CA ALA A 138 -12.08 -3.75 -7.93
C ALA A 138 -13.10 -2.72 -7.43
N ILE A 139 -13.25 -2.57 -6.11
CA ILE A 139 -14.16 -1.60 -5.50
C ILE A 139 -13.73 -0.17 -5.86
N MET A 140 -12.43 0.13 -5.76
CA MET A 140 -11.90 1.46 -6.00
C MET A 140 -11.96 1.91 -7.46
N THR A 141 -11.96 0.96 -8.38
CA THR A 141 -12.05 1.24 -9.82
C THR A 141 -13.49 1.30 -10.32
N SER A 142 -14.40 0.52 -9.73
CA SER A 142 -15.80 0.42 -10.18
C SER A 142 -16.78 1.34 -9.47
N TYR A 143 -16.61 1.64 -8.17
CA TYR A 143 -17.63 2.35 -7.39
C TYR A 143 -17.59 3.86 -7.61
N PRO A 144 -16.41 4.52 -7.56
CA PRO A 144 -16.35 5.96 -7.72
C PRO A 144 -16.83 6.42 -9.11
N PRO A 145 -17.51 7.58 -9.19
CA PRO A 145 -17.82 8.20 -10.48
C PRO A 145 -16.52 8.68 -11.16
N ILE A 146 -16.50 8.64 -12.50
CA ILE A 146 -15.29 8.89 -13.32
C ILE A 146 -14.62 10.21 -12.97
N HIS A 147 -15.40 11.28 -12.77
CA HIS A 147 -14.93 12.63 -12.48
C HIS A 147 -14.49 12.87 -11.02
N ARG A 148 -14.64 11.90 -10.10
CA ARG A 148 -14.18 12.02 -8.70
C ARG A 148 -13.30 10.87 -8.23
N LYS A 149 -12.81 9.98 -9.12
CA LYS A 149 -12.00 8.81 -8.75
C LYS A 149 -10.87 9.14 -7.75
N GLY A 150 -10.12 10.21 -8.00
CA GLY A 150 -9.01 10.65 -7.13
C GLY A 150 -9.44 10.98 -5.68
N THR A 151 -10.58 11.66 -5.50
CA THR A 151 -11.10 11.99 -4.16
C THR A 151 -11.45 10.74 -3.36
N TYR A 152 -12.06 9.74 -4.00
CA TYR A 152 -12.41 8.47 -3.36
C TYR A 152 -11.16 7.64 -3.03
N ILE A 153 -10.15 7.66 -3.91
CA ILE A 153 -8.85 7.01 -3.65
C ILE A 153 -8.16 7.66 -2.46
N SER A 154 -8.08 9.00 -2.41
CA SER A 154 -7.49 9.72 -1.28
C SER A 154 -8.22 9.46 0.04
N LEU A 155 -9.56 9.41 0.01
CA LEU A 155 -10.38 9.04 1.17
C LEU A 155 -10.01 7.64 1.69
N PHE A 156 -9.94 6.65 0.80
CA PHE A 156 -9.57 5.28 1.16
C PHE A 156 -8.19 5.22 1.83
N TRP A 157 -7.17 5.80 1.20
CA TRP A 157 -5.79 5.77 1.72
C TRP A 157 -5.66 6.51 3.04
N SER A 158 -6.40 7.62 3.22
CA SER A 158 -6.43 8.35 4.49
C SER A 158 -7.00 7.51 5.63
N ILE A 159 -8.12 6.81 5.39
CA ILE A 159 -8.73 5.92 6.39
C ILE A 159 -7.81 4.73 6.66
N PHE A 160 -7.25 4.09 5.62
CA PHE A 160 -6.35 2.95 5.78
C PHE A 160 -5.10 3.28 6.61
N ASN A 161 -4.41 4.38 6.29
CA ASN A 161 -3.18 4.76 7.00
C ASN A 161 -3.43 5.20 8.44
N MET A 162 -4.63 5.74 8.74
CA MET A 162 -5.06 5.97 10.11
C MET A 162 -5.06 4.68 10.95
N GLY A 163 -5.20 3.51 10.31
CA GLY A 163 -5.08 2.21 10.96
C GLY A 163 -3.68 1.96 11.52
N GLY A 164 -2.64 2.36 10.80
CA GLY A 164 -1.25 2.31 11.30
C GLY A 164 -1.05 3.25 12.49
N VAL A 165 -1.62 4.46 12.43
CA VAL A 165 -1.57 5.47 13.51
C VAL A 165 -2.24 4.94 14.79
N ILE A 166 -3.52 4.54 14.71
CA ILE A 166 -4.26 4.00 15.86
C ILE A 166 -3.65 2.69 16.35
N GLY A 167 -3.23 1.82 15.42
CA GLY A 167 -2.57 0.56 15.75
C GLY A 167 -1.23 0.75 16.47
N GLY A 168 -0.51 1.85 16.22
CA GLY A 168 0.68 2.24 16.98
C GLY A 168 0.37 2.79 18.38
N LEU A 169 -0.78 3.45 18.55
CA LEU A 169 -1.23 3.96 19.86
C LEU A 169 -1.61 2.84 20.83
N ILE A 170 -2.17 1.73 20.35
CA ILE A 170 -2.54 0.56 21.18
C ILE A 170 -1.34 0.05 22.00
N PRO A 171 -0.22 -0.39 21.40
CA PRO A 171 0.94 -0.86 22.15
C PRO A 171 1.59 0.25 22.97
N PHE A 172 1.56 1.50 22.50
CA PHE A 172 2.09 2.63 23.26
C PHE A 172 1.36 2.82 24.59
N ILE A 173 0.02 2.86 24.57
CA ILE A 173 -0.80 3.02 25.77
C ILE A 173 -0.70 1.80 26.68
N LEU A 174 -0.83 0.59 26.10
CA LEU A 174 -0.84 -0.65 26.88
C LEU A 174 0.53 -1.01 27.48
N ASN A 175 1.63 -0.50 26.92
CA ASN A 175 2.98 -0.70 27.44
C ASN A 175 3.59 0.58 28.03
N TYR A 176 2.80 1.63 28.24
CA TYR A 176 3.28 2.93 28.73
C TYR A 176 4.05 2.82 30.06
N ASN A 177 3.52 2.01 30.98
CA ASN A 177 4.11 1.74 32.29
C ASN A 177 5.11 0.57 32.31
N ARG A 178 5.38 -0.07 31.17
CA ARG A 178 6.25 -1.27 31.06
C ARG A 178 7.54 -0.93 30.31
N ALA A 179 8.42 -0.15 30.95
CA ALA A 179 9.69 0.27 30.34
C ALA A 179 10.65 -0.91 30.05
N GLU A 180 10.65 -1.95 30.89
CA GLU A 180 11.55 -3.12 30.78
C GLU A 180 10.98 -4.28 29.95
N ALA A 181 9.77 -4.16 29.40
CA ALA A 181 9.14 -5.28 28.70
C ALA A 181 9.89 -5.65 27.41
N ALA A 182 10.32 -6.90 27.35
CA ALA A 182 11.06 -7.45 26.22
C ALA A 182 10.15 -7.69 24.99
N SER A 183 8.93 -8.18 25.20
CA SER A 183 7.93 -8.42 24.16
C SER A 183 6.61 -7.69 24.42
N VAL A 184 5.85 -7.50 23.34
CA VAL A 184 4.48 -6.99 23.38
C VAL A 184 3.60 -7.87 24.27
N ASN A 185 2.79 -7.24 25.13
CA ASN A 185 1.86 -7.98 25.98
C ASN A 185 0.75 -8.67 25.19
N ASP A 186 0.22 -9.74 25.77
CA ASP A 186 -0.90 -10.50 25.20
C ASP A 186 -2.11 -9.60 24.92
N GLY A 187 -2.36 -8.61 25.80
CA GLY A 187 -3.42 -7.62 25.62
C GLY A 187 -3.33 -6.82 24.32
N THR A 188 -2.12 -6.52 23.83
CA THR A 188 -1.94 -5.84 22.54
C THR A 188 -2.28 -6.77 21.38
N TYR A 189 -1.84 -8.03 21.41
CA TYR A 189 -2.19 -9.01 20.39
C TYR A 189 -3.70 -9.28 20.36
N ILE A 190 -4.33 -9.43 21.53
CA ILE A 190 -5.78 -9.57 21.66
C ILE A 190 -6.49 -8.32 21.14
N GLY A 191 -5.98 -7.12 21.42
CA GLY A 191 -6.48 -5.86 20.87
C GLY A 191 -6.44 -5.86 19.34
N PHE A 192 -5.31 -6.21 18.74
CA PHE A 192 -5.20 -6.35 17.28
C PHE A 192 -6.18 -7.38 16.72
N MET A 193 -6.28 -8.56 17.34
CA MET A 193 -7.23 -9.60 16.92
C MET A 193 -8.68 -9.13 16.99
N ALA A 194 -9.05 -8.36 18.02
CA ALA A 194 -10.39 -7.80 18.15
C ALA A 194 -10.71 -6.79 17.04
N PHE A 195 -9.78 -5.88 16.72
CA PHE A 195 -9.91 -4.96 15.59
C PHE A 195 -10.00 -5.70 14.25
N MET A 196 -9.11 -6.67 14.00
CA MET A 196 -9.10 -7.46 12.78
C MET A 196 -10.39 -8.30 12.63
N SER A 197 -10.93 -8.82 13.74
CA SER A 197 -12.22 -9.53 13.77
C SER A 197 -13.37 -8.60 13.43
N ALA A 198 -13.40 -7.41 14.03
CA ALA A 198 -14.39 -6.38 13.72
C ALA A 198 -14.31 -5.96 12.24
N GLY A 199 -13.10 -5.77 11.70
CA GLY A 199 -12.88 -5.49 10.27
C GLY A 199 -13.39 -6.62 9.36
N THR A 200 -13.14 -7.87 9.74
CA THR A 200 -13.63 -9.04 9.00
C THR A 200 -15.16 -9.09 9.00
N LEU A 201 -15.81 -8.83 10.14
CA LEU A 201 -17.27 -8.76 10.21
C LEU A 201 -17.83 -7.57 9.42
N LEU A 202 -17.16 -6.41 9.46
CA LEU A 202 -17.53 -5.24 8.66
C LEU A 202 -17.44 -5.52 7.16
N SER A 203 -16.55 -6.41 6.72
CA SER A 203 -16.43 -6.78 5.31
C SER A 203 -17.69 -7.47 4.74
N LEU A 204 -18.50 -8.10 5.60
CA LEU A 204 -19.80 -8.68 5.20
C LEU A 204 -20.82 -7.60 4.77
N SER A 205 -20.65 -6.38 5.28
CA SER A 205 -21.47 -5.22 4.94
C SER A 205 -21.10 -4.60 3.60
N ILE A 206 -20.04 -5.07 2.93
CA ILE A 206 -19.73 -4.57 1.59
C ILE A 206 -20.78 -5.06 0.60
N LEU A 207 -21.38 -4.14 -0.14
CA LEU A 207 -22.35 -4.46 -1.17
C LEU A 207 -21.64 -4.91 -2.45
N PRO A 208 -22.21 -5.84 -3.22
CA PRO A 208 -21.72 -6.14 -4.56
C PRO A 208 -21.96 -4.95 -5.52
N PRO A 209 -21.17 -4.81 -6.60
CA PRO A 209 -21.26 -3.67 -7.52
C PRO A 209 -22.69 -3.43 -8.06
N SER A 210 -23.42 -4.51 -8.34
CA SER A 210 -24.80 -4.45 -8.85
C SER A 210 -25.80 -3.75 -7.91
N LYS A 211 -25.51 -3.69 -6.60
CA LYS A 211 -26.35 -3.04 -5.59
C LYS A 211 -25.92 -1.61 -5.26
N VAL A 212 -24.75 -1.18 -5.73
CA VAL A 212 -24.24 0.18 -5.53
C VAL A 212 -24.75 1.08 -6.65
N VAL A 213 -25.41 2.16 -6.25
CA VAL A 213 -26.02 3.13 -7.18
C VAL A 213 -25.33 4.46 -6.95
N ARG A 214 -24.72 5.02 -7.98
CA ARG A 214 -24.06 6.32 -7.96
C ARG A 214 -25.08 7.46 -7.79
N ASP A 215 -24.57 8.66 -7.52
CA ASP A 215 -25.42 9.84 -7.28
C ASP A 215 -26.19 10.26 -8.53
N ASP A 216 -25.64 9.97 -9.72
CA ASP A 216 -26.28 10.13 -11.03
C ASP A 216 -27.33 9.04 -11.35
N GLY A 217 -27.62 8.13 -10.41
CA GLY A 217 -28.57 7.04 -10.60
C GLY A 217 -28.03 5.84 -11.37
N THR A 218 -26.81 5.91 -11.92
CA THR A 218 -26.18 4.78 -12.62
C THR A 218 -25.76 3.69 -11.64
N ARG A 219 -25.77 2.43 -12.07
CA ARG A 219 -25.27 1.31 -11.28
C ARG A 219 -23.79 1.07 -11.56
N CYS A 220 -23.07 0.57 -10.56
CA CYS A 220 -21.69 0.16 -10.76
C CYS A 220 -21.67 -1.10 -11.62
N THR A 221 -20.85 -1.08 -12.67
CA THR A 221 -20.63 -2.23 -13.54
C THR A 221 -19.76 -3.24 -12.79
N ASN A 222 -20.08 -4.52 -12.92
CA ASN A 222 -19.18 -5.56 -12.44
C ASN A 222 -17.90 -5.48 -13.26
N ILE A 223 -16.76 -5.32 -12.59
CA ILE A 223 -15.47 -5.62 -13.20
C ILE A 223 -15.43 -7.13 -13.34
N LYS A 224 -15.51 -7.60 -14.59
CA LYS A 224 -15.03 -8.94 -14.93
C LYS A 224 -13.55 -8.77 -15.17
N TYR A 225 -12.71 -9.23 -14.25
CA TYR A 225 -11.31 -9.46 -14.61
C TYR A 225 -11.30 -10.42 -15.80
N SER A 226 -10.35 -10.29 -16.73
CA SER A 226 -10.28 -11.22 -17.85
C SER A 226 -9.99 -12.64 -17.35
N ASN A 227 -9.87 -13.61 -18.26
CA ASN A 227 -9.52 -14.97 -17.86
C ASN A 227 -8.20 -14.93 -17.07
N VAL A 228 -8.16 -15.56 -15.88
CA VAL A 228 -6.99 -15.55 -14.97
C VAL A 228 -5.72 -15.97 -15.70
N LYS A 229 -5.85 -16.92 -16.64
CA LYS A 229 -4.73 -17.37 -17.48
C LYS A 229 -4.20 -16.25 -18.38
N THR A 230 -5.09 -15.46 -18.96
CA THR A 230 -4.73 -14.31 -19.81
C THR A 230 -4.07 -13.24 -18.96
N GLU A 231 -4.67 -12.81 -17.84
CA GLU A 231 -4.01 -11.83 -16.95
C GLU A 231 -2.64 -12.30 -16.47
N ALA A 232 -2.51 -13.56 -16.06
CA ALA A 232 -1.23 -14.11 -15.62
C ALA A 232 -0.19 -14.12 -16.75
N LEU A 233 -0.57 -14.53 -17.96
CA LEU A 233 0.32 -14.51 -19.13
C LEU A 233 0.73 -13.09 -19.52
N GLU A 234 -0.22 -12.16 -19.55
CA GLU A 234 0.03 -10.76 -19.88
C GLU A 234 0.96 -10.11 -18.85
N ILE A 235 0.77 -10.37 -17.55
CA ILE A 235 1.69 -9.93 -16.50
C ILE A 235 3.07 -10.59 -16.66
N LEU A 236 3.14 -11.86 -17.05
CA LEU A 236 4.42 -12.52 -17.35
C LEU A 236 5.13 -11.89 -18.55
N PHE A 237 4.40 -11.51 -19.60
CA PHE A 237 4.96 -10.79 -20.75
C PHE A 237 5.47 -9.40 -20.37
N LEU A 238 4.97 -8.78 -19.30
CA LEU A 238 5.52 -7.52 -18.78
C LEU A 238 6.98 -7.66 -18.31
N PHE A 239 7.44 -8.86 -17.92
CA PHE A 239 8.87 -9.08 -17.63
C PHE A 239 9.77 -9.00 -18.87
N LEU A 240 9.19 -8.99 -20.08
CA LEU A 240 9.91 -8.75 -21.34
C LEU A 240 9.76 -7.32 -21.84
N ASN A 241 8.89 -6.52 -21.22
CA ASN A 241 8.64 -5.14 -21.63
C ASN A 241 9.73 -4.22 -21.08
N TRP A 242 10.47 -3.57 -21.99
CA TRP A 242 11.57 -2.67 -21.63
C TRP A 242 11.15 -1.54 -20.68
N LYS A 243 9.91 -1.02 -20.79
CA LYS A 243 9.39 0.03 -19.90
C LYS A 243 9.27 -0.49 -18.47
N MET A 244 8.78 -1.72 -18.31
CA MET A 244 8.56 -2.34 -17.01
C MET A 244 9.87 -2.81 -16.38
N LEU A 245 10.83 -3.27 -17.19
CA LEU A 245 12.18 -3.62 -16.72
C LEU A 245 12.91 -2.43 -16.08
N LEU A 246 12.70 -1.20 -16.57
CA LEU A 246 13.24 0.01 -15.94
C LEU A 246 12.59 0.33 -14.58
N ILE A 247 11.36 -0.14 -14.33
CA ILE A 247 10.65 0.04 -13.06
C ILE A 247 11.11 -1.00 -12.01
N VAL A 248 11.60 -2.17 -12.44
CA VAL A 248 11.95 -3.29 -11.54
C VAL A 248 12.84 -2.87 -10.36
N PRO A 249 13.94 -2.12 -10.53
CA PRO A 249 14.79 -1.75 -9.39
C PRO A 249 14.05 -0.86 -8.37
N ALA A 250 13.24 0.08 -8.85
CA ALA A 250 12.42 0.91 -7.98
C ALA A 250 11.30 0.11 -7.30
N ALA A 251 10.68 -0.83 -8.02
CA ALA A 251 9.68 -1.75 -7.47
C ALA A 251 10.27 -2.62 -6.36
N LEU A 252 11.45 -3.21 -6.57
CA LEU A 252 12.16 -3.99 -5.54
C LEU A 252 12.45 -3.14 -4.30
N ALA A 253 12.97 -1.92 -4.50
CA ALA A 253 13.32 -1.01 -3.41
C ALA A 253 12.12 -0.64 -2.52
N SER A 254 10.93 -0.53 -3.11
CA SER A 254 9.74 0.05 -2.47
C SER A 254 9.19 -0.64 -1.22
N ASN A 255 9.57 -1.91 -0.94
CA ASN A 255 9.29 -2.57 0.34
C ASN A 255 10.57 -3.13 1.02
N PHE A 256 11.72 -3.08 0.35
CA PHE A 256 12.97 -3.64 0.87
C PHE A 256 13.43 -2.90 2.14
N PHE A 257 13.13 -1.61 2.22
CA PHE A 257 13.54 -0.77 3.36
C PHE A 257 12.78 -1.04 4.65
N TYR A 258 11.59 -1.67 4.60
CA TYR A 258 10.78 -1.88 5.80
C TYR A 258 11.50 -2.74 6.84
N THR A 259 12.22 -3.76 6.39
CA THR A 259 12.99 -4.62 7.30
C THR A 259 14.06 -3.82 8.05
N TYR A 260 14.80 -2.97 7.33
CA TYR A 260 15.81 -2.11 7.94
C TYR A 260 15.19 -1.07 8.88
N GLN A 261 14.13 -0.38 8.45
CA GLN A 261 13.50 0.66 9.26
C GLN A 261 12.84 0.07 10.51
N PHE A 262 12.05 -1.00 10.38
CA PHE A 262 11.28 -1.56 11.49
C PHE A 262 12.12 -2.42 12.43
N ASN A 263 12.95 -3.33 11.91
CA ASN A 263 13.73 -4.21 12.79
C ASN A 263 15.01 -3.56 13.26
N ASN A 264 15.80 -2.97 12.35
CA ASN A 264 17.10 -2.44 12.71
C ASN A 264 17.01 -1.05 13.37
N VAL A 265 16.29 -0.09 12.78
CA VAL A 265 16.18 1.24 13.40
C VAL A 265 15.21 1.19 14.60
N ASN A 266 13.94 0.89 14.37
CA ASN A 266 12.95 0.94 15.44
C ASN A 266 13.16 -0.16 16.49
N GLY A 267 13.39 -1.40 16.04
CA GLY A 267 13.51 -2.57 16.91
C GLY A 267 14.77 -2.61 17.78
N VAL A 268 15.93 -2.14 17.27
CA VAL A 268 17.20 -2.19 18.02
C VAL A 268 17.39 -0.93 18.87
N MET A 269 17.12 0.27 18.33
CA MET A 269 17.44 1.51 19.03
C MET A 269 16.45 1.86 20.14
N PHE A 270 15.19 1.42 20.07
CA PHE A 270 14.15 1.92 20.96
C PHE A 270 13.50 0.81 21.78
N ASN A 271 13.02 1.18 22.97
CA ASN A 271 12.24 0.26 23.79
C ASN A 271 10.79 0.13 23.32
N LEU A 272 10.05 -0.84 23.88
CA LEU A 272 8.73 -1.22 23.39
C LEU A 272 7.71 -0.07 23.34
N ARG A 273 7.63 0.75 24.39
CA ARG A 273 6.69 1.88 24.39
C ARG A 273 7.08 2.92 23.33
N THR A 274 8.37 3.22 23.21
CA THR A 274 8.87 4.19 22.24
C THR A 274 8.72 3.69 20.81
N ARG A 275 8.86 2.38 20.55
CA ARG A 275 8.56 1.78 19.25
C ARG A 275 7.12 2.00 18.83
N GLY A 276 6.17 1.85 19.76
CA GLY A 276 4.75 2.17 19.52
C GLY A 276 4.54 3.64 19.18
N PHE A 277 5.14 4.55 19.95
CA PHE A 277 5.11 5.99 19.70
C PHE A 277 5.69 6.36 18.33
N ASN A 278 6.90 5.90 18.03
CA ASN A 278 7.58 6.11 16.74
C ASN A 278 6.71 5.65 15.57
N ASN A 279 5.98 4.54 15.73
CA ASN A 279 5.10 4.01 14.71
C ASN A 279 3.96 4.99 14.35
N VAL A 280 3.35 5.63 15.35
CA VAL A 280 2.30 6.65 15.15
C VAL A 280 2.79 7.76 14.23
N PHE A 281 4.00 8.25 14.51
CA PHE A 281 4.62 9.33 13.75
C PHE A 281 5.14 8.87 12.39
N TYR A 282 5.60 7.63 12.25
CA TYR A 282 5.98 7.05 10.96
C TYR A 282 4.80 7.02 9.98
N TRP A 283 3.65 6.46 10.39
CA TRP A 283 2.45 6.41 9.54
C TRP A 283 1.84 7.79 9.32
N GLY A 284 1.91 8.68 10.31
CA GLY A 284 1.55 10.09 10.14
C GLY A 284 2.42 10.82 9.12
N ALA A 285 3.74 10.62 9.16
CA ALA A 285 4.68 11.14 8.17
C ALA A 285 4.40 10.59 6.78
N GLN A 286 4.00 9.32 6.68
CA GLN A 286 3.65 8.68 5.42
C GLN A 286 2.46 9.39 4.75
N MET A 287 1.44 9.77 5.53
CA MET A 287 0.31 10.56 5.02
C MET A 287 0.77 11.92 4.47
N LEU A 288 1.63 12.63 5.22
CA LEU A 288 2.17 13.93 4.79
C LEU A 288 3.03 13.82 3.53
N GLY A 289 3.92 12.83 3.48
CA GLY A 289 4.80 12.58 2.34
C GLY A 289 4.02 12.27 1.06
N SER A 290 2.98 11.43 1.15
CA SER A 290 2.13 11.10 0.01
C SER A 290 1.38 12.32 -0.54
N VAL A 291 0.84 13.17 0.33
CA VAL A 291 0.13 14.40 -0.08
C VAL A 291 1.12 15.39 -0.70
N GLY A 292 2.29 15.57 -0.08
CA GLY A 292 3.31 16.49 -0.55
C GLY A 292 3.82 16.15 -1.95
N ILE A 293 4.25 14.90 -2.17
CA ILE A 293 4.74 14.51 -3.50
C ILE A 293 3.63 14.48 -4.55
N GLY A 294 2.41 14.07 -4.16
CA GLY A 294 1.26 14.05 -5.05
C GLY A 294 0.95 15.46 -5.58
N TYR A 295 0.97 16.46 -4.71
CA TYR A 295 0.77 17.85 -5.12
C TYR A 295 1.86 18.34 -6.09
N ILE A 296 3.12 17.96 -5.84
CA ILE A 296 4.25 18.32 -6.71
C ILE A 296 4.07 17.71 -8.11
N MET A 297 3.75 16.42 -8.16
CA MET A 297 3.68 15.67 -9.42
C MET A 297 2.38 15.89 -10.21
N ASP A 298 1.31 16.37 -9.57
CA ASP A 298 0.04 16.63 -10.25
C ASP A 298 -0.18 18.10 -10.62
N PHE A 299 0.31 19.06 -9.82
CA PHE A 299 -0.11 20.47 -9.97
C PHE A 299 1.03 21.48 -10.17
N SER A 300 2.31 21.11 -9.99
CA SER A 300 3.37 22.12 -9.94
C SER A 300 3.80 22.71 -11.28
N PHE A 301 3.56 22.03 -12.41
CA PHE A 301 4.03 22.48 -13.74
C PHE A 301 2.99 22.24 -14.83
N GLN A 302 3.17 22.82 -16.02
CA GLN A 302 2.25 22.61 -17.15
C GLN A 302 2.54 21.30 -17.92
N SER A 303 3.81 20.96 -18.12
CA SER A 303 4.21 19.71 -18.79
C SER A 303 4.23 18.52 -17.82
N ARG A 304 3.60 17.41 -18.22
CA ARG A 304 3.63 16.13 -17.49
C ARG A 304 5.07 15.63 -17.30
N ARG A 305 5.92 15.76 -18.33
CA ARG A 305 7.36 15.40 -18.22
C ARG A 305 8.10 16.21 -17.16
N MET A 306 7.89 17.52 -17.13
CA MET A 306 8.53 18.39 -16.14
C MET A 306 8.10 18.03 -14.70
N ARG A 307 6.80 17.74 -14.49
CA ARG A 307 6.31 17.26 -13.19
C ARG A 307 7.02 15.98 -12.75
N GLY A 308 7.20 15.04 -13.68
CA GLY A 308 7.94 13.79 -13.44
C GLY A 308 9.39 14.03 -13.04
N PHE A 309 10.13 14.85 -13.78
CA PHE A 309 11.54 15.16 -13.46
C PHE A 309 11.71 15.87 -12.12
N VAL A 310 10.84 16.85 -11.80
CA VAL A 310 10.91 17.56 -10.52
C VAL A 310 10.54 16.64 -9.37
N GLY A 311 9.49 15.82 -9.51
CA GLY A 311 9.13 14.81 -8.52
C GLY A 311 10.27 13.83 -8.23
N ILE A 312 10.87 13.27 -9.29
CA ILE A 312 12.02 12.38 -9.17
C ILE A 312 13.22 13.08 -8.52
N GLY A 313 13.51 14.32 -8.90
CA GLY A 313 14.59 15.12 -8.32
C GLY A 313 14.40 15.38 -6.83
N VAL A 314 13.19 15.75 -6.40
CA VAL A 314 12.86 15.98 -4.98
C VAL A 314 13.02 14.69 -4.17
N VAL A 315 12.49 13.57 -4.66
CA VAL A 315 12.63 12.26 -3.98
C VAL A 315 14.09 11.83 -3.95
N ALA A 316 14.87 12.09 -5.00
CA ALA A 316 16.28 11.76 -5.03
C ALA A 316 17.11 12.54 -4.02
N LEU A 317 16.87 13.86 -3.92
CA LEU A 317 17.58 14.73 -2.98
C LEU A 317 17.23 14.39 -1.54
N LEU A 318 15.93 14.31 -1.22
CA LEU A 318 15.47 13.95 0.13
C LEU A 318 15.88 12.53 0.49
N GLY A 319 15.73 11.58 -0.43
CA GLY A 319 16.13 10.20 -0.24
C GLY A 319 17.61 10.06 0.07
N THR A 320 18.47 10.72 -0.71
CA THR A 320 19.92 10.71 -0.47
C THR A 320 20.27 11.35 0.88
N ALA A 321 19.64 12.47 1.25
CA ALA A 321 19.88 13.12 2.54
C ALA A 321 19.46 12.24 3.73
N ILE A 322 18.30 11.57 3.63
CA ILE A 322 17.77 10.70 4.68
C ILE A 322 18.62 9.44 4.82
N TRP A 323 19.01 8.80 3.71
CA TRP A 323 19.90 7.63 3.75
C TRP A 323 21.31 7.98 4.23
N ALA A 324 21.82 9.18 3.91
CA ALA A 324 23.08 9.67 4.46
C ALA A 324 23.00 9.90 5.98
N GLY A 325 21.90 10.47 6.47
CA GLY A 325 21.61 10.55 7.91
C GLY A 325 21.48 9.17 8.56
N GLY A 326 20.88 8.22 7.85
CA GLY A 326 20.82 6.81 8.19
C GLY A 326 22.20 6.19 8.36
N LEU A 327 23.12 6.45 7.43
CA LEU A 327 24.49 5.96 7.49
C LEU A 327 25.23 6.56 8.69
N ALA A 328 25.11 7.87 8.90
CA ALA A 328 25.74 8.54 10.04
C ALA A 328 25.30 7.94 11.38
N SER A 329 24.00 7.63 11.51
CA SER A 329 23.46 6.97 12.71
C SER A 329 23.90 5.50 12.80
N GLN A 330 23.89 4.77 11.67
CA GLN A 330 24.25 3.35 11.61
C GLN A 330 25.73 3.09 11.92
N LEU A 331 26.63 4.03 11.63
CA LEU A 331 28.05 3.92 11.99
C LEU A 331 28.28 3.91 13.51
N GLY A 332 27.31 4.38 14.30
CA GLY A 332 27.39 4.40 15.77
C GLY A 332 27.06 3.07 16.44
N TYR A 333 26.56 2.05 15.72
CA TYR A 333 26.19 0.77 16.33
C TYR A 333 26.21 -0.40 15.33
N SER A 334 26.28 -1.64 15.83
CA SER A 334 26.36 -2.84 15.00
C SER A 334 25.49 -3.98 15.53
N ARG A 335 25.40 -5.09 14.79
CA ARG A 335 24.67 -6.28 15.27
C ARG A 335 25.28 -6.90 16.54
N GLY A 336 26.60 -6.80 16.68
CA GLY A 336 27.35 -7.34 17.82
C GLY A 336 27.45 -6.36 18.98
N ASP A 337 27.28 -5.07 18.72
CA ASP A 337 27.35 -3.98 19.69
C ASP A 337 26.10 -3.10 19.58
N LYS A 338 25.09 -3.46 20.37
CA LYS A 338 23.77 -2.84 20.33
C LYS A 338 23.76 -1.63 21.27
N PRO A 339 23.18 -0.49 20.83
CA PRO A 339 23.07 0.68 21.68
C PRO A 339 22.12 0.41 22.85
N GLU A 340 22.27 1.20 23.93
CA GLU A 340 21.26 1.22 24.98
C GLU A 340 19.93 1.69 24.40
N LYS A 341 18.84 1.02 24.79
CA LYS A 341 17.52 1.29 24.21
C LYS A 341 17.03 2.66 24.65
N LEU A 342 16.79 3.52 23.66
CA LEU A 342 16.24 4.85 23.86
C LEU A 342 14.76 4.79 24.23
N ASP A 343 14.40 5.73 25.10
CA ASP A 343 13.07 5.94 25.63
C ASP A 343 12.61 7.38 25.37
N PHE A 344 11.35 7.54 24.91
CA PHE A 344 10.80 8.86 24.58
C PHE A 344 10.72 9.83 25.77
N LYS A 345 10.67 9.32 27.02
CA LYS A 345 10.57 10.10 28.25
C LYS A 345 11.91 10.22 28.95
N ASP A 346 12.66 9.13 29.01
CA ASP A 346 13.85 9.04 29.87
C ASP A 346 15.15 9.41 29.12
N SER A 347 15.19 9.34 27.78
CA SER A 347 16.39 9.63 26.99
C SER A 347 16.53 11.08 26.51
N GLY A 348 15.63 11.98 26.89
CA GLY A 348 15.77 13.43 26.65
C GLY A 348 16.15 13.82 25.21
N ALA A 349 17.27 14.51 25.04
CA ALA A 349 17.75 15.00 23.74
C ALA A 349 18.27 13.89 22.82
N ASP A 350 18.73 12.77 23.37
CA ASP A 350 19.31 11.65 22.59
C ASP A 350 18.24 10.92 21.77
N PHE A 351 16.97 11.02 22.17
CA PHE A 351 15.83 10.51 21.41
C PHE A 351 15.54 11.33 20.14
N ALA A 352 15.78 12.65 20.15
CA ALA A 352 15.29 13.55 19.12
C ALA A 352 15.89 13.27 17.73
N GLY A 353 17.21 13.00 17.66
CA GLY A 353 17.89 12.71 16.38
C GLY A 353 17.37 11.42 15.72
N PRO A 354 17.45 10.26 16.39
CA PRO A 354 16.91 8.99 15.89
C PRO A 354 15.40 9.05 15.59
N PHE A 355 14.61 9.79 16.38
CA PHE A 355 13.19 9.99 16.11
C PHE A 355 12.93 10.76 14.82
N VAL A 356 13.62 11.89 14.60
CA VAL A 356 13.49 12.67 13.36
C VAL A 356 13.93 11.86 12.15
N LEU A 357 14.97 11.05 12.28
CA LEU A 357 15.40 10.13 11.24
C LEU A 357 14.30 9.10 10.91
N TYR A 358 13.68 8.50 11.94
CA TYR A 358 12.60 7.53 11.76
C TYR A 358 11.33 8.14 11.15
N PHE A 359 10.96 9.36 11.57
CA PHE A 359 9.89 10.13 10.93
C PHE A 359 10.20 10.41 9.45
N SER A 360 11.45 10.77 9.15
CA SER A 360 11.90 11.05 7.79
C SER A 360 11.87 9.81 6.90
N TYR A 361 12.14 8.61 7.44
CA TYR A 361 11.96 7.36 6.70
C TYR A 361 10.51 7.15 6.27
N GLY A 362 9.53 7.39 7.15
CA GLY A 362 8.10 7.28 6.81
C GLY A 362 7.67 8.28 5.74
N LEU A 363 8.20 9.51 5.80
CA LEU A 363 8.00 10.51 4.75
C LEU A 363 8.56 10.03 3.40
N LEU A 364 9.81 9.58 3.39
CA LEU A 364 10.50 9.11 2.18
C LEU A 364 9.80 7.90 1.54
N ASP A 365 9.38 6.94 2.36
CA ASP A 365 8.63 5.76 1.94
C ASP A 365 7.40 6.15 1.11
N ALA A 366 6.56 7.02 1.67
CA ALA A 366 5.38 7.52 0.97
C ALA A 366 5.72 8.24 -0.33
N MET A 367 6.72 9.12 -0.27
CA MET A 367 7.11 9.92 -1.42
C MET A 367 7.61 9.04 -2.56
N PHE A 368 8.45 8.05 -2.24
CA PHE A 368 8.99 7.11 -3.20
C PHE A 368 7.91 6.22 -3.82
N GLN A 369 7.02 5.62 -3.00
CA GLN A 369 5.94 4.78 -3.51
C GLN A 369 4.97 5.58 -4.40
N SER A 370 4.53 6.75 -3.95
CA SER A 370 3.61 7.60 -4.71
C SER A 370 4.22 8.08 -6.02
N MET A 371 5.52 8.39 -6.04
CA MET A 371 6.25 8.72 -7.27
C MET A 371 6.26 7.55 -8.26
N VAL A 372 6.54 6.32 -7.82
CA VAL A 372 6.54 5.15 -8.72
C VAL A 372 5.15 4.90 -9.29
N TYR A 373 4.09 4.99 -8.46
CA TYR A 373 2.71 4.88 -8.95
C TYR A 373 2.35 5.97 -9.95
N TRP A 374 2.79 7.20 -9.72
CA TRP A 374 2.57 8.29 -10.67
C TRP A 374 3.25 8.01 -12.01
N VAL A 375 4.51 7.51 -11.99
CA VAL A 375 5.22 7.12 -13.22
C VAL A 375 4.46 6.01 -13.94
N ILE A 376 4.01 4.97 -13.23
CA ILE A 376 3.19 3.89 -13.81
C ILE A 376 1.91 4.45 -14.44
N GLY A 377 1.22 5.36 -13.74
CA GLY A 377 0.02 6.06 -14.23
C GLY A 377 0.28 6.91 -15.48
N ALA A 378 1.49 7.43 -15.64
CA ALA A 378 1.85 8.24 -16.80
C ALA A 378 2.19 7.40 -18.06
N LEU A 379 2.34 6.08 -17.96
CA LEU A 379 2.74 5.20 -19.07
C LEU A 379 1.58 4.65 -19.90
N ALA A 380 0.37 4.63 -19.36
CA ALA A 380 -0.81 4.07 -20.02
C ALA A 380 -2.07 4.84 -19.63
N ASN A 381 -2.90 5.17 -20.62
CA ASN A 381 -4.23 5.76 -20.41
C ASN A 381 -5.32 4.69 -20.31
N ASP A 382 -5.05 3.48 -20.80
CA ASP A 382 -5.95 2.33 -20.70
C ASP A 382 -5.92 1.72 -19.29
N SER A 383 -7.10 1.56 -18.70
CA SER A 383 -7.24 1.06 -17.32
C SER A 383 -6.87 -0.41 -17.14
N GLU A 384 -6.99 -1.24 -18.17
CA GLU A 384 -6.64 -2.66 -18.14
C GLU A 384 -5.11 -2.82 -18.15
N ILE A 385 -4.42 -2.09 -19.04
CA ILE A 385 -2.95 -2.04 -19.08
C ILE A 385 -2.41 -1.49 -17.75
N LEU A 386 -2.98 -0.41 -17.24
CA LEU A 386 -2.56 0.19 -15.97
C LEU A 386 -2.74 -0.77 -14.79
N SER A 387 -3.82 -1.55 -14.78
CA SER A 387 -4.05 -2.59 -13.77
C SER A 387 -2.98 -3.69 -13.84
N ARG A 388 -2.57 -4.11 -15.04
CA ARG A 388 -1.47 -5.09 -15.23
C ARG A 388 -0.13 -4.54 -14.76
N TYR A 389 0.16 -3.27 -15.05
CA TYR A 389 1.38 -2.60 -14.57
C TYR A 389 1.42 -2.48 -13.05
N ALA A 390 0.30 -2.13 -12.42
CA ALA A 390 0.18 -2.10 -10.96
C ALA A 390 0.35 -3.49 -10.34
N GLY A 391 -0.22 -4.53 -10.97
CA GLY A 391 -0.03 -5.94 -10.58
C GLY A 391 1.43 -6.37 -10.66
N PHE A 392 2.12 -6.05 -11.75
CA PHE A 392 3.56 -6.28 -11.91
C PHE A 392 4.37 -5.59 -10.82
N TYR A 393 4.11 -4.30 -10.58
CA TYR A 393 4.77 -3.52 -9.52
C TYR A 393 4.60 -4.19 -8.15
N LYS A 394 3.38 -4.59 -7.78
CA LYS A 394 3.09 -5.27 -6.52
C LYS A 394 3.75 -6.65 -6.41
N GLY A 395 3.81 -7.41 -7.50
CA GLY A 395 4.49 -8.70 -7.55
C GLY A 395 6.00 -8.57 -7.31
N VAL A 396 6.66 -7.67 -8.05
CA VAL A 396 8.10 -7.39 -7.89
C VAL A 396 8.41 -6.80 -6.52
N GLN A 397 7.58 -5.85 -6.04
CA GLN A 397 7.67 -5.29 -4.70
C GLN A 397 7.61 -6.39 -3.62
N SER A 398 6.72 -7.36 -3.77
CA SER A 398 6.59 -8.48 -2.83
C SER A 398 7.80 -9.42 -2.87
N ALA A 399 8.32 -9.72 -4.06
CA ALA A 399 9.55 -10.52 -4.19
C ALA A 399 10.76 -9.83 -3.53
N GLY A 400 10.89 -8.52 -3.71
CA GLY A 400 11.92 -7.71 -3.03
C GLY A 400 11.78 -7.73 -1.51
N ALA A 401 10.55 -7.58 -1.01
CA ALA A 401 10.26 -7.67 0.42
C ALA A 401 10.66 -9.04 1.00
N ALA A 402 10.27 -10.14 0.35
CA ALA A 402 10.62 -11.49 0.79
C ALA A 402 12.15 -11.69 0.89
N ALA A 403 12.90 -11.19 -0.09
CA ALA A 403 14.37 -11.23 -0.04
C ALA A 403 14.94 -10.39 1.11
N ALA A 404 14.38 -9.20 1.39
CA ALA A 404 14.82 -8.33 2.46
C ALA A 404 14.62 -8.96 3.85
N TRP A 405 13.43 -9.51 4.12
CA TRP A 405 13.13 -10.19 5.38
C TRP A 405 14.03 -11.40 5.60
N GLN A 406 14.31 -12.17 4.55
CA GLN A 406 15.18 -13.33 4.64
C GLN A 406 16.65 -12.93 4.86
N ALA A 407 17.11 -11.85 4.23
CA ALA A 407 18.45 -11.30 4.48
C ALA A 407 18.64 -10.88 5.94
N ASP A 408 17.62 -10.31 6.58
CA ASP A 408 17.64 -9.96 8.00
C ASP A 408 17.61 -11.19 8.91
N ALA A 409 16.83 -12.22 8.57
CA ALA A 409 16.78 -13.49 9.28
C ALA A 409 18.14 -14.22 9.29
N HIS A 410 18.90 -14.15 8.18
CA HIS A 410 20.26 -14.70 8.11
C HIS A 410 21.35 -13.81 8.73
N GLY A 411 20.97 -12.72 9.39
CA GLY A 411 21.91 -11.89 10.12
C GLY A 411 22.78 -10.97 9.25
N LEU A 412 22.32 -10.60 8.05
CA LEU A 412 23.05 -9.65 7.21
C LEU A 412 23.35 -8.36 8.00
N SER A 413 24.59 -7.90 7.96
CA SER A 413 25.02 -6.71 8.71
C SER A 413 24.11 -5.51 8.44
N PHE A 414 23.89 -4.70 9.48
CA PHE A 414 23.02 -3.51 9.37
C PHE A 414 23.51 -2.53 8.30
N ILE A 415 24.82 -2.33 8.19
CA ILE A 415 25.43 -1.54 7.12
C ILE A 415 25.18 -2.19 5.75
N GLY A 416 25.30 -3.52 5.64
CA GLY A 416 24.99 -4.22 4.39
C GLY A 416 23.54 -4.02 3.95
N GLN A 417 22.59 -4.11 4.87
CA GLN A 417 21.17 -3.81 4.58
C GLN A 417 20.95 -2.36 4.17
N LEU A 418 21.62 -1.40 4.83
CA LEU A 418 21.55 0.01 4.47
C LEU A 418 22.07 0.24 3.06
N ILE A 419 23.26 -0.29 2.74
CA ILE A 419 23.89 -0.14 1.42
C ILE A 419 23.03 -0.77 0.33
N LEU A 420 22.42 -1.93 0.57
CA LEU A 420 21.51 -2.54 -0.40
C LEU A 420 20.28 -1.67 -0.63
N ASN A 421 19.66 -1.14 0.42
CA ASN A 421 18.51 -0.25 0.31
C ASN A 421 18.86 1.06 -0.42
N TRP A 422 19.96 1.69 -0.04
CA TRP A 422 20.41 2.92 -0.66
C TRP A 422 20.82 2.69 -2.11
N GLY A 423 21.55 1.61 -2.40
CA GLY A 423 21.92 1.24 -3.77
C GLY A 423 20.72 0.98 -4.67
N LEU A 424 19.74 0.19 -4.21
CA LEU A 424 18.53 -0.10 -4.99
C LEU A 424 17.69 1.16 -5.25
N THR A 425 17.53 2.03 -4.25
CA THR A 425 16.81 3.30 -4.42
C THR A 425 17.56 4.25 -5.35
N THR A 426 18.87 4.42 -5.18
CA THR A 426 19.71 5.27 -6.04
C THR A 426 19.80 4.79 -7.48
N VAL A 427 19.75 3.48 -7.74
CA VAL A 427 19.70 2.93 -9.10
C VAL A 427 18.30 3.07 -9.71
N GLY A 428 17.24 2.89 -8.91
CA GLY A 428 15.86 3.02 -9.39
C GLY A 428 15.51 4.43 -9.87
N ILE A 429 15.96 5.46 -9.16
CA ILE A 429 15.68 6.88 -9.47
C ILE A 429 16.08 7.30 -10.91
N PRO A 430 17.33 7.13 -11.38
CA PRO A 430 17.71 7.52 -12.73
C PRO A 430 17.02 6.68 -13.80
N LEU A 431 16.73 5.41 -13.53
CA LEU A 431 15.97 4.56 -14.47
C LEU A 431 14.54 5.05 -14.64
N LEU A 432 13.89 5.50 -13.57
CA LEU A 432 12.60 6.19 -13.65
C LEU A 432 12.72 7.51 -14.41
N GLY A 433 13.82 8.26 -14.25
CA GLY A 433 14.08 9.48 -15.02
C GLY A 433 14.20 9.22 -16.52
N VAL A 434 14.94 8.17 -16.91
CA VAL A 434 15.03 7.70 -18.30
C VAL A 434 13.67 7.28 -18.83
N LEU A 435 12.88 6.58 -18.02
CA LEU A 435 11.54 6.15 -18.39
C LEU A 435 10.60 7.34 -18.62
N VAL A 436 10.64 8.36 -17.75
CA VAL A 436 9.89 9.61 -17.95
C VAL A 436 10.33 10.32 -19.24
N MET A 437 11.64 10.35 -19.52
CA MET A 437 12.17 10.96 -20.74
C MET A 437 11.68 10.27 -22.02
N LEU A 438 11.68 8.93 -22.02
CA LEU A 438 11.45 8.13 -23.23
C LEU A 438 9.98 7.75 -23.45
N ALA A 439 9.19 7.58 -22.39
CA ALA A 439 7.88 6.93 -22.48
C ALA A 439 6.69 7.80 -22.04
N VAL A 440 6.90 8.89 -21.29
CA VAL A 440 5.82 9.80 -20.92
C VAL A 440 5.61 10.79 -22.05
N ASN A 441 4.39 10.93 -22.57
CA ASN A 441 4.05 11.97 -23.54
C ASN A 441 3.39 13.15 -22.82
N ASP A 442 3.60 14.37 -23.34
CA ASP A 442 2.88 15.55 -22.84
C ASP A 442 1.40 15.48 -23.25
N ASP A 443 0.52 15.98 -22.39
CA ASP A 443 -0.95 15.81 -22.46
C ASP A 443 -1.53 16.19 -23.84
N ASN A 444 -0.97 17.20 -24.52
CA ASN A 444 -1.41 17.66 -25.84
C ASN A 444 -1.28 16.61 -26.95
N LYS A 445 -0.33 15.66 -26.84
CA LYS A 445 -0.19 14.55 -27.82
C LYS A 445 -1.07 13.36 -27.47
N ALA A 446 -1.36 13.15 -26.19
CA ALA A 446 -2.22 12.07 -25.72
C ALA A 446 -3.68 12.34 -26.11
N GLU A 447 -4.16 13.58 -26.05
CA GLU A 447 -5.49 13.96 -26.56
C GLU A 447 -5.61 13.74 -28.07
N GLU A 448 -4.58 14.07 -28.86
CA GLU A 448 -4.56 13.81 -30.31
C GLU A 448 -4.54 12.31 -30.65
N GLU A 449 -3.79 11.48 -29.91
CA GLU A 449 -3.75 10.02 -30.12
C GLU A 449 -5.08 9.35 -29.73
N THR A 450 -5.66 9.74 -28.60
CA THR A 450 -6.97 9.21 -28.15
C THR A 450 -8.09 9.58 -29.13
N THR A 451 -8.03 10.79 -29.70
CA THR A 451 -8.99 11.25 -30.73
C THR A 451 -8.81 10.49 -32.04
N LYS A 452 -7.56 10.14 -32.41
CA LYS A 452 -7.28 9.31 -33.60
C LYS A 452 -7.69 7.85 -33.42
N GLU A 453 -7.49 7.26 -32.25
CA GLU A 453 -7.94 5.89 -31.94
C GLU A 453 -9.46 5.78 -31.95
N ALA A 454 -10.16 6.75 -31.34
CA ALA A 454 -11.62 6.83 -31.38
C ALA A 454 -12.17 7.02 -32.80
N ALA A 455 -11.42 7.70 -33.68
CA ALA A 455 -11.78 7.86 -35.10
C ALA A 455 -11.52 6.61 -35.95
N LEU A 456 -10.70 5.66 -35.48
CA LEU A 456 -10.30 4.45 -36.22
C LEU A 456 -11.16 3.22 -35.87
N THR A 457 -11.94 3.24 -34.79
CA THR A 457 -12.93 2.19 -34.49
C THR A 457 -14.25 2.46 -35.20
N PRO A 458 -14.66 1.67 -36.21
CA PRO A 458 -15.98 1.79 -36.79
C PRO A 458 -17.02 1.38 -35.74
N ALA A 459 -18.03 2.21 -35.53
CA ALA A 459 -19.18 1.87 -34.69
C ALA A 459 -19.86 0.62 -35.26
N THR A 460 -19.59 -0.54 -34.69
CA THR A 460 -20.32 -1.77 -35.01
C THR A 460 -21.77 -1.59 -34.54
N PRO A 461 -22.77 -1.60 -35.43
CA PRO A 461 -24.16 -1.47 -35.02
C PRO A 461 -24.55 -2.74 -34.25
N ALA A 462 -25.03 -2.55 -33.02
CA ALA A 462 -25.61 -3.62 -32.21
C ALA A 462 -26.79 -4.23 -32.98
N TYR A 463 -26.63 -5.47 -33.45
CA TYR A 463 -27.76 -6.26 -33.94
C TYR A 463 -28.64 -6.68 -32.76
N LYS A 464 -29.95 -6.59 -33.00
CA LYS A 464 -31.10 -6.75 -32.09
C LYS A 464 -31.09 -8.03 -31.24
#